data_AF-A0A2N6FEB1-F1
#
_entry.id   AF-A0A2N6FEB1-F1
#
_cell.length_a   1.000
_cell.length_b   1.000
_cell.length_c   1.000
_cell.angle_alpha   90.00
_cell.angle_beta   90.00
_cell.angle_gamma   90.00
#
_symmetry.space_group_name_H-M   'P 1'
#
loop_
_entity.id
_entity.type
_entity.pdbx_description
1 polymer ?
#
loop_
_entity_poly.entity_id
_entity_poly.type
_entity_poly.pdbx_seq_one_letter_code
_entity_poly.pdbx_strand_id
1 'polypeptide(L)'
;MKKLLGWLFPLQGAPVKTSLFYQVELLSLDRDGRSLGSKFHAEGDGEPPQWITLDGFSQDQCIDLRPYWEQMRRQGLEDLTTDVTIRETIIKFGATRQLVDDYRLILRRPILP
;
A
#
# COMPACT_ATOMS: atom_id res chain seq x y z
N MET A 1 -63.13 -9.86 9.88
CA MET A 1 -61.76 -9.88 10.46
C MET A 1 -60.75 -9.90 9.32
N LYS A 2 -60.04 -8.79 9.07
CA LYS A 2 -59.07 -8.64 7.96
C LYS A 2 -57.69 -9.12 8.42
N LYS A 3 -57.11 -10.09 7.72
CA LYS A 3 -55.72 -10.55 7.93
C LYS A 3 -54.78 -9.63 7.15
N LEU A 4 -53.77 -9.09 7.86
CA LEU A 4 -52.70 -8.25 7.33
C LEU A 4 -51.85 -9.06 6.33
N LEU A 5 -51.75 -8.57 5.09
CA LEU A 5 -50.70 -9.01 4.16
C LEU A 5 -49.37 -8.43 4.64
N GLY A 6 -48.52 -9.30 5.18
CA GLY A 6 -47.11 -9.02 5.41
C GLY A 6 -46.41 -8.89 4.05
N TRP A 7 -45.80 -7.74 3.82
CA TRP A 7 -44.94 -7.52 2.67
C TRP A 7 -43.64 -8.29 2.88
N LEU A 8 -43.49 -9.41 2.19
CA LEU A 8 -42.21 -10.09 2.01
C LEU A 8 -41.39 -9.27 1.00
N PHE A 9 -40.57 -8.36 1.51
CA PHE A 9 -39.46 -7.84 0.73
C PHE A 9 -38.41 -8.95 0.61
N PRO A 10 -37.97 -9.35 -0.59
CA PRO A 10 -36.76 -10.13 -0.71
C PRO A 10 -35.61 -9.22 -0.23
N LEU A 11 -34.96 -9.61 0.87
CA LEU A 11 -33.67 -9.07 1.27
C LEU A 11 -32.71 -9.31 0.10
N GLN A 12 -32.58 -8.30 -0.76
CA GLN A 12 -31.52 -8.26 -1.76
C GLN A 12 -30.21 -8.45 -0.99
N GLY A 13 -29.46 -9.48 -1.39
CA GLY A 13 -28.23 -9.88 -0.73
C GLY A 13 -27.38 -8.65 -0.44
N ALA A 14 -27.11 -8.42 0.84
CA ALA A 14 -26.11 -7.43 1.23
C ALA A 14 -24.86 -7.71 0.39
N PRO A 15 -24.23 -6.68 -0.22
CA PRO A 15 -22.99 -6.90 -0.94
C PRO A 15 -22.04 -7.57 0.05
N VAL A 16 -21.60 -8.79 -0.28
CA VAL A 16 -20.52 -9.45 0.45
C VAL A 16 -19.34 -8.50 0.29
N LYS A 17 -19.12 -7.69 1.32
CA LYS A 17 -17.98 -6.79 1.40
C LYS A 17 -16.81 -7.74 1.61
N THR A 18 -16.23 -8.24 0.51
CA THR A 18 -14.91 -8.87 0.51
C THR A 18 -13.97 -7.82 1.04
N SER A 19 -13.79 -7.80 2.36
CA SER A 19 -12.83 -6.94 3.02
C SER A 19 -11.47 -7.46 2.60
N LEU A 20 -10.87 -6.80 1.62
CA LEU A 20 -9.48 -7.06 1.25
C LEU A 20 -8.66 -6.35 2.33
N PHE A 21 -8.22 -7.12 3.32
CA PHE A 21 -7.21 -6.61 4.24
C PHE A 21 -5.91 -6.44 3.45
N TYR A 22 -5.21 -5.33 3.68
CA TYR A 22 -3.90 -5.07 3.08
C TYR A 22 -2.87 -4.84 4.17
N GLN A 23 -1.62 -5.10 3.83
CA GLN A 23 -0.46 -4.67 4.59
C GLN A 23 0.60 -4.10 3.64
N VAL A 24 1.16 -2.97 4.01
CA VAL A 24 2.24 -2.28 3.28
C VAL A 24 3.31 -1.92 4.28
N GLU A 25 4.55 -2.26 3.96
CA GLU A 25 5.71 -1.87 4.76
C GLU A 25 6.85 -1.43 3.84
N LEU A 26 7.53 -0.36 4.22
CA LEU A 26 8.74 0.11 3.56
C LEU A 26 9.89 0.11 4.57
N LEU A 27 10.90 -0.70 4.31
CA LEU A 27 12.10 -0.82 5.14
C LEU A 27 13.25 -0.06 4.51
N SER A 28 13.95 0.80 5.25
CA SER A 28 15.23 1.35 4.77
C SER A 28 16.31 0.27 4.80
N LEU A 29 17.21 0.27 3.82
CA LEU A 29 18.32 -0.68 3.72
C LEU A 29 19.67 0.00 3.94
N ASP A 30 20.65 -0.74 4.47
CA ASP A 30 22.06 -0.36 4.43
C ASP A 30 22.72 -0.79 3.11
N ARG A 31 24.02 -0.51 2.98
CA ARG A 31 24.81 -0.86 1.78
C ARG A 31 24.95 -2.37 1.55
N ASP A 32 24.74 -3.18 2.58
CA ASP A 32 24.78 -4.63 2.52
C ASP A 32 23.37 -5.23 2.29
N GLY A 33 22.36 -4.37 2.06
CA GLY A 33 20.96 -4.77 1.85
C GLY A 33 20.24 -5.23 3.12
N ARG A 34 20.77 -4.91 4.31
CA ARG A 34 20.16 -5.24 5.59
C ARG A 34 19.17 -4.15 5.99
N SER A 35 18.06 -4.56 6.60
CA SER A 35 17.07 -3.61 7.10
C SER A 35 17.64 -2.79 8.26
N LEU A 36 17.56 -1.46 8.12
CA LEU A 36 17.85 -0.48 9.17
C LEU A 36 16.60 -0.09 9.98
N GLY A 37 15.43 -0.61 9.61
CA GLY A 37 14.15 -0.33 10.25
C GLY A 37 13.04 0.08 9.28
N SER A 38 11.82 0.13 9.81
CA SER A 38 10.62 0.53 9.06
C SER A 38 10.53 2.06 8.95
N LYS A 39 10.22 2.53 7.74
CA LYS A 39 10.03 3.95 7.39
C LYS A 39 8.58 4.26 7.08
N PHE A 40 7.82 3.24 6.71
CA PHE A 40 6.39 3.33 6.52
C PHE A 40 5.75 1.98 6.85
N HIS A 41 4.62 2.03 7.54
CA HIS A 41 3.80 0.87 7.81
C HIS A 41 2.32 1.27 7.77
N ALA A 42 1.54 0.55 6.98
CA ALA A 42 0.09 0.70 6.92
C ALA A 42 -0.58 -0.65 6.76
N GLU A 43 -1.64 -0.88 7.51
CA GLU A 43 -2.52 -2.04 7.37
C GLU A 43 -3.97 -1.61 7.55
N GLY A 44 -4.88 -2.36 6.95
CA GLY A 44 -6.29 -2.07 7.11
C GLY A 44 -7.19 -2.81 6.15
N ASP A 45 -8.48 -2.63 6.39
CA ASP A 45 -9.55 -3.16 5.56
C ASP A 45 -9.95 -2.15 4.47
N GLY A 46 -9.99 -2.60 3.21
CA GLY A 46 -10.56 -1.82 2.11
C GLY A 46 -9.59 -1.55 0.97
N GLU A 47 -9.61 -0.31 0.46
CA GLU A 47 -8.74 0.06 -0.65
C GLU A 47 -7.30 0.28 -0.15
N PRO A 48 -6.31 -0.44 -0.70
CA PRO A 48 -4.93 -0.26 -0.29
C PRO A 48 -4.42 1.13 -0.70
N PRO A 49 -3.42 1.68 0.02
CA PRO A 49 -2.82 2.95 -0.35
C PRO A 49 -2.21 2.84 -1.75
N GLN A 50 -2.47 3.87 -2.56
CA GLN A 50 -1.90 3.97 -3.91
C GLN A 50 -0.55 4.71 -3.91
N TRP A 51 -0.19 5.35 -2.80
CA TRP A 51 1.01 6.17 -2.67
C TRP A 51 1.57 6.09 -1.24
N ILE A 52 2.89 6.19 -1.10
CA ILE A 52 3.56 6.38 0.20
C ILE A 52 4.28 7.73 0.19
N THR A 53 4.10 8.52 1.25
CA THR A 53 4.92 9.70 1.52
C THR A 53 5.85 9.39 2.68
N LEU A 54 7.12 9.75 2.56
CA LEU A 54 8.12 9.54 3.59
C LEU A 54 8.35 10.83 4.38
N ASP A 55 8.52 10.70 5.70
CA ASP A 55 8.85 11.83 6.55
C ASP A 55 10.17 12.46 6.12
N GLY A 56 10.17 13.79 6.01
CA GLY A 56 11.34 14.56 5.57
C GLY A 56 11.46 14.74 4.05
N PHE A 57 10.63 14.06 3.26
CA PHE A 57 10.50 14.29 1.81
C PHE A 57 9.40 15.31 1.53
N SER A 58 9.49 16.05 0.41
CA SER A 58 8.40 16.94 0.00
C SER A 58 7.14 16.13 -0.33
N GLN A 59 5.95 16.74 -0.20
CA GLN A 59 4.68 16.07 -0.59
C GLN A 59 4.66 15.63 -2.06
N ASP A 60 5.47 16.28 -2.91
CA ASP A 60 5.66 15.92 -4.31
C ASP A 60 6.52 14.66 -4.51
N GLN A 61 7.19 14.18 -3.46
CA GLN A 61 8.02 12.98 -3.46
C GLN A 61 7.27 11.84 -2.77
N CYS A 62 6.47 11.12 -3.57
CA CYS A 62 5.76 9.92 -3.15
C CYS A 62 6.21 8.70 -3.94
N ILE A 63 6.13 7.52 -3.31
CA ILE A 63 6.29 6.24 -4.00
C ILE A 63 4.93 5.84 -4.53
N ASP A 64 4.81 5.71 -5.85
CA ASP A 64 3.60 5.20 -6.50
C ASP A 64 3.48 3.68 -6.33
N LEU A 65 2.46 3.23 -5.61
CA LEU A 65 2.21 1.81 -5.36
C LEU A 65 1.38 1.12 -6.45
N ARG A 66 0.72 1.88 -7.33
CA ARG A 66 -0.17 1.33 -8.37
C ARG A 66 0.50 0.26 -9.25
N PRO A 67 1.75 0.43 -9.74
CA PRO A 67 2.40 -0.57 -10.57
C PRO A 67 2.60 -1.91 -9.84
N TYR A 68 2.89 -1.85 -8.54
CA TYR A 68 3.13 -3.02 -7.70
C TYR A 68 1.83 -3.75 -7.38
N TRP A 69 0.76 -3.02 -7.06
CA TRP A 69 -0.57 -3.60 -6.90
C TRP A 69 -1.10 -4.22 -8.19
N GLU A 70 -0.86 -3.57 -9.33
CA GLU A 70 -1.22 -4.11 -10.63
C GLU A 70 -0.39 -5.35 -10.97
N GLN A 71 0.90 -5.37 -10.65
CA GLN A 71 1.75 -6.55 -10.78
C GLN A 71 1.19 -7.71 -9.96
N MET A 72 0.91 -7.51 -8.68
CA MET A 72 0.33 -8.54 -7.82
C MET A 72 -0.98 -9.07 -8.40
N ARG A 73 -1.88 -8.17 -8.84
CA ARG A 73 -3.16 -8.55 -9.47
C ARG A 73 -2.98 -9.37 -10.75
N ARG A 74 -2.06 -8.95 -11.64
CA ARG A 74 -1.81 -9.64 -12.91
C ARG A 74 -1.18 -11.03 -12.71
N GLN A 75 -0.36 -11.18 -11.68
CA GLN A 75 0.36 -12.41 -11.38
C GLN A 75 -0.37 -13.30 -10.36
N GLY A 76 -1.50 -12.86 -9.80
CA GLY A 76 -2.21 -13.58 -8.76
C GLY A 76 -1.41 -13.72 -7.47
N LEU A 77 -0.54 -12.75 -7.16
CA LEU A 77 0.29 -12.77 -5.95
C LEU A 77 -0.50 -12.23 -4.75
N GLU A 78 -0.34 -12.93 -3.63
CA GLU A 78 -0.83 -12.49 -2.31
C GLU A 78 0.21 -11.62 -1.61
N ASP A 79 1.49 -11.85 -1.90
CA ASP A 79 2.63 -11.12 -1.36
C ASP A 79 3.61 -10.67 -2.47
N LEU A 80 4.19 -9.49 -2.28
CA LEU A 80 5.25 -8.96 -3.13
C LEU A 80 6.29 -8.30 -2.26
N THR A 81 7.53 -8.76 -2.37
CA THR A 81 8.70 -8.11 -1.78
C THR A 81 9.63 -7.67 -2.91
N THR A 82 9.94 -6.38 -2.96
CA THR A 82 10.81 -5.81 -3.99
C THR A 82 11.65 -4.68 -3.42
N ASP A 83 12.89 -4.57 -3.89
CA ASP A 83 13.76 -3.45 -3.52
C ASP A 83 13.45 -2.26 -4.43
N VAL A 84 13.42 -1.05 -3.86
CA VAL A 84 13.12 0.21 -4.53
C VAL A 84 14.16 1.25 -4.13
N THR A 85 14.72 1.95 -5.11
CA THR A 85 15.68 3.04 -4.89
C THR A 85 14.97 4.38 -5.05
N ILE A 86 15.03 5.22 -4.03
CA ILE A 86 14.51 6.59 -4.08
C ILE A 86 15.68 7.54 -4.32
N ARG A 87 15.51 8.44 -5.30
CA ARG A 87 16.52 9.45 -5.65
C ARG A 87 15.93 10.83 -5.41
N GLU A 88 16.46 11.52 -4.41
CA GLU A 88 16.10 12.91 -4.12
C GLU A 88 17.21 13.85 -4.60
N THR A 89 16.83 15.00 -5.16
CA THR A 89 17.77 16.07 -5.47
C THR A 89 17.55 17.23 -4.50
N ILE A 90 18.55 17.46 -3.64
CA ILE A 90 18.57 18.58 -2.70
C ILE A 90 19.40 19.71 -3.28
N ILE A 91 18.83 20.92 -3.32
CA ILE A 91 19.56 22.14 -3.65
C ILE A 91 19.73 22.96 -2.36
N LYS A 92 20.96 23.12 -1.88
CA LYS A 92 21.27 23.90 -0.67
C LYS A 92 22.44 24.83 -0.94
N PHE A 93 22.25 26.14 -0.68
CA PHE A 93 23.25 27.19 -0.89
C PHE A 93 23.88 27.22 -2.31
N GLY A 94 23.08 26.92 -3.34
CA GLY A 94 23.55 26.87 -4.73
C GLY A 94 24.32 25.60 -5.11
N ALA A 95 24.52 24.67 -4.17
CA ALA A 95 25.05 23.34 -4.46
C ALA A 95 23.91 22.33 -4.62
N THR A 96 23.98 21.53 -5.68
CA THR A 96 23.05 20.42 -5.93
C THR A 96 23.67 19.11 -5.44
N ARG A 97 22.95 18.38 -4.60
CA ARG A 97 23.31 17.04 -4.12
C ARG A 97 22.19 16.07 -4.44
N GLN A 98 22.55 14.88 -4.92
CA GLN A 98 21.61 13.76 -4.99
C GLN A 98 21.72 12.91 -3.74
N LEU A 99 20.60 12.68 -3.05
CA LEU A 99 20.45 11.60 -2.08
C LEU A 99 19.90 10.38 -2.82
N VAL A 100 20.51 9.24 -2.55
CA VAL A 100 20.10 7.95 -3.11
C VAL A 100 19.99 7.01 -1.94
N ASP A 101 18.78 6.56 -1.66
CA ASP A 101 18.48 5.68 -0.54
C ASP A 101 17.74 4.45 -1.07
N ASP A 102 18.16 3.27 -0.60
CA ASP A 102 17.59 1.99 -0.97
C ASP A 102 16.61 1.52 0.10
N TYR A 103 15.49 0.99 -0.36
CA TYR A 103 14.41 0.49 0.47
C TYR A 103 13.96 -0.89 0.01
N ARG A 104 13.31 -1.62 0.91
CA ARG A 104 12.54 -2.83 0.61
C ARG A 104 11.07 -2.55 0.81
N LEU A 105 10.30 -2.66 -0.26
CA LEU A 105 8.85 -2.59 -0.25
C LEU A 105 8.26 -3.99 -0.06
N ILE A 106 7.38 -4.12 0.91
CA ILE A 106 6.63 -5.35 1.20
C ILE A 106 5.15 -5.03 1.09
N LEU A 107 4.46 -5.73 0.21
CA LEU A 107 3.01 -5.64 0.00
C LEU A 107 2.37 -6.99 0.29
N ARG A 108 1.25 -7.00 0.99
CA ARG A 108 0.45 -8.20 1.24
C ARG A 108 -1.04 -7.90 1.07
N ARG A 109 -1.75 -8.87 0.52
CA ARG A 109 -3.21 -8.98 0.52
C ARG A 109 -3.59 -10.34 1.09
N PRO A 110 -3.72 -10.50 2.42
CA PRO A 110 -4.33 -11.71 2.94
C PRO A 110 -5.74 -11.84 2.38
N ILE A 111 -5.99 -12.99 1.75
CA ILE A 111 -7.34 -13.44 1.46
C ILE A 111 -7.92 -13.82 2.83
N LEU A 112 -8.92 -13.07 3.31
CA LEU A 112 -9.67 -13.50 4.49
C LEU A 112 -10.35 -14.85 4.17
N PRO A 113 -10.25 -15.85 5.05
CA PRO A 113 -10.79 -17.19 4.82
C PRO A 113 -12.32 -17.21 4.68
#